data_AF-R1I240-F1
#
_entry.id   AF-R1I240-F1
#
_cell.length_a   1.000
_cell.length_b   1.000
_cell.length_c   1.000
_cell.angle_alpha   90.00
_cell.angle_beta   90.00
_cell.angle_gamma   90.00
#
_symmetry.space_group_name_H-M   'P 1'
#
loop_
_entity.id
_entity.type
_entity.pdbx_description
1 polymer ?
#
loop_
_entity_poly.entity_id
_entity_poly.type
_entity_poly.pdbx_seq_one_letter_code
_entity_poly.pdbx_strand_id
1 'polypeptide(L)'
;MKLFDRATRWSLDCDTDTGGKPLPGGIVLRNVRHDDHNFATDIRTVGIWVETQVIDPPGTVVSTKKTFYQLDGALFTVSPITILSPPATSMPDNASQRAFLQASDAALSFGRYFKNGTSPAGYGISATYEAPILFLSLPNCEHAGLNLTQFFLFSRYSDLPRHEPSGSIAAARCHPMIRYALVPNTTHDPGRRFTRISSIRFDYRLHLTIDRHHDLLENQLLTKFGNQAGAFADEDNPASLLASAIVFSVVKGSESKGVSRAAFDAVEKPAVLEITAPGLAKGVPIFADPTRSRPGGVPLNVRCWDNLHWWGARGPDEPIISAPGAFHAAHLHWRWGATTGLAQGVRSHPDDLVDPAVWPAGVAPRTAPLGGMWGPLVDPAIWIQSIRFAVTKNDPRLDPNRVALNLLSKEDWKSLFTPGLRQHPQDISAGDDIVLWFSIEVHREVEVHEVPVGGGPPRKSRSFQAKTAGTVFIHGLFFPHDADPEGFTLSLGTTGPEHRPTSEATIRSNQEWYRPPFTLR
;
A
#
# COMPACT_ATOMS: atom_id res chain seq x y z
N MET A 1 -25.71 -4.71 -1.92
CA MET A 1 -26.00 -4.85 -0.47
C MET A 1 -25.60 -3.56 0.25
N LYS A 2 -26.50 -2.90 0.96
CA LYS A 2 -26.16 -1.71 1.79
C LYS A 2 -25.73 -2.16 3.17
N LEU A 3 -24.62 -1.64 3.66
CA LEU A 3 -24.02 -2.01 4.93
C LEU A 3 -23.79 -0.78 5.80
N PHE A 4 -24.16 -0.90 7.07
CA PHE A 4 -23.82 0.08 8.09
C PHE A 4 -23.46 -0.67 9.37
N ASP A 5 -22.23 -0.47 9.84
CA ASP A 5 -21.79 -1.04 11.09
C ASP A 5 -21.84 -0.01 12.21
N ARG A 6 -22.64 -0.27 13.24
CA ARG A 6 -22.82 0.66 14.36
C ARG A 6 -21.57 0.78 15.21
N ALA A 7 -20.77 -0.29 15.31
CA ALA A 7 -19.63 -0.33 16.22
C ALA A 7 -18.44 0.47 15.70
N THR A 8 -18.20 0.44 14.38
CA THR A 8 -17.11 1.10 13.68
C THR A 8 -17.55 2.34 12.91
N ARG A 9 -18.86 2.59 12.81
CA ARG A 9 -19.46 3.75 12.13
C ARG A 9 -19.20 3.83 10.63
N TRP A 10 -18.69 2.75 10.02
CA TRP A 10 -18.56 2.66 8.57
C TRP A 10 -19.92 2.41 7.92
N SER A 11 -20.18 3.12 6.83
CA SER A 11 -21.28 2.84 5.91
C SER A 11 -20.75 2.67 4.50
N LEU A 12 -21.27 1.69 3.77
CA LEU A 12 -20.86 1.41 2.39
C LEU A 12 -21.92 0.62 1.64
N ASP A 13 -21.83 0.65 0.32
CA ASP A 13 -22.54 -0.25 -0.57
C ASP A 13 -21.55 -1.31 -1.09
N CYS A 14 -21.92 -2.59 -1.00
CA CYS A 14 -21.17 -3.70 -1.58
C CYS A 14 -21.95 -4.28 -2.76
N ASP A 15 -21.40 -4.21 -3.96
CA ASP A 15 -22.08 -4.74 -5.15
C ASP A 15 -22.06 -6.28 -5.13
N THR A 16 -23.23 -6.90 -5.39
CA THR A 16 -23.39 -8.37 -5.42
C THR A 16 -24.33 -8.78 -6.54
N ASP A 17 -24.20 -10.02 -7.00
CA ASP A 17 -25.20 -10.65 -7.85
C ASP A 17 -26.46 -11.06 -7.04
N THR A 18 -27.41 -11.72 -7.71
CA THR A 18 -28.66 -12.21 -7.09
C THR A 18 -28.44 -13.33 -6.07
N GLY A 19 -27.29 -14.01 -6.12
CA GLY A 19 -26.88 -15.04 -5.16
C GLY A 19 -26.06 -14.49 -3.99
N GLY A 20 -25.88 -13.17 -3.90
CA GLY A 20 -25.05 -12.54 -2.87
C GLY A 20 -23.55 -12.73 -3.09
N LYS A 21 -23.12 -13.18 -4.27
CA LYS A 21 -21.71 -13.30 -4.63
C LYS A 21 -21.17 -11.97 -5.14
N PRO A 22 -19.86 -11.73 -5.01
CA PRO A 22 -19.21 -10.61 -5.67
C PRO A 22 -19.46 -10.61 -7.18
N LEU A 23 -19.55 -9.42 -7.79
CA LEU A 23 -19.55 -9.27 -9.24
C LEU A 23 -18.19 -9.67 -9.84
N PRO A 24 -18.09 -9.87 -11.17
CA PRO A 24 -16.79 -10.08 -11.81
C PRO A 24 -15.81 -8.94 -11.50
N GLY A 25 -14.59 -9.30 -11.10
CA GLY A 25 -13.59 -8.37 -10.55
C GLY A 25 -13.43 -8.42 -9.03
N GLY A 26 -14.35 -9.12 -8.36
CA GLY A 26 -14.31 -9.38 -6.94
C GLY A 26 -15.20 -8.43 -6.13
N ILE A 27 -14.87 -8.23 -4.86
CA ILE A 27 -15.59 -7.32 -3.97
C ILE A 27 -15.35 -5.87 -4.44
N VAL A 28 -16.46 -5.16 -4.66
CA VAL A 28 -16.50 -3.74 -5.01
C VAL A 28 -17.23 -3.00 -3.91
N LEU A 29 -16.56 -1.99 -3.34
CA LEU A 29 -17.16 -1.08 -2.37
C LEU A 29 -17.45 0.26 -3.00
N ARG A 30 -18.64 0.80 -2.73
CA ARG A 30 -19.07 2.11 -3.16
C ARG A 30 -19.58 2.94 -2.00
N ASN A 31 -19.61 4.25 -2.19
CA ASN A 31 -20.18 5.20 -1.23
C ASN A 31 -19.64 4.94 0.19
N VAL A 32 -18.33 4.73 0.28
CA VAL A 32 -17.65 4.36 1.51
C VAL A 32 -17.49 5.61 2.36
N ARG A 33 -18.04 5.58 3.57
CA ARG A 33 -18.05 6.69 4.52
C ARG A 33 -17.77 6.19 5.93
N HIS A 34 -17.30 7.08 6.78
CA HIS A 34 -17.15 6.82 8.22
C HIS A 34 -17.70 8.02 8.99
N ASP A 35 -18.65 7.82 9.91
CA ASP A 35 -19.32 8.91 10.65
C ASP A 35 -19.80 10.04 9.71
N ASP A 36 -20.45 9.64 8.61
CA ASP A 36 -20.92 10.54 7.54
C ASP A 36 -19.83 11.32 6.78
N HIS A 37 -18.55 11.16 7.11
CA HIS A 37 -17.46 11.68 6.28
C HIS A 37 -17.24 10.81 5.05
N ASN A 38 -17.13 11.45 3.89
CA ASN A 38 -16.81 10.78 2.64
C ASN A 38 -15.36 10.27 2.66
N PHE A 39 -15.20 9.01 2.30
CA PHE A 39 -13.89 8.38 2.18
C PHE A 39 -13.58 7.98 0.74
N ALA A 40 -14.49 7.24 0.09
CA ALA A 40 -14.31 6.81 -1.28
C ALA A 40 -15.63 6.61 -2.02
N THR A 41 -15.67 7.02 -3.28
CA THR A 41 -16.78 6.69 -4.19
C THR A 41 -16.73 5.23 -4.62
N ASP A 42 -15.52 4.70 -4.82
CA ASP A 42 -15.29 3.35 -5.33
C ASP A 42 -13.95 2.78 -4.82
N ILE A 43 -13.95 1.54 -4.33
CA ILE A 43 -12.74 0.79 -4.00
C ILE A 43 -12.89 -0.63 -4.54
N ARG A 44 -11.97 -1.06 -5.40
CA ARG A 44 -12.02 -2.41 -5.98
C ARG A 44 -10.65 -2.95 -6.39
N THR A 45 -10.61 -4.28 -6.50
CA THR A 45 -9.56 -4.99 -7.22
C THR A 45 -9.91 -5.01 -8.71
N VAL A 46 -8.91 -4.80 -9.56
CA VAL A 46 -9.06 -4.88 -11.02
C VAL A 46 -8.89 -6.33 -11.48
N GLY A 47 -7.87 -7.00 -10.96
CA GLY A 47 -7.60 -8.41 -11.23
C GLY A 47 -6.20 -8.80 -10.80
N ILE A 48 -5.80 -9.99 -11.23
CA ILE A 48 -4.50 -10.57 -10.87
C ILE A 48 -3.71 -10.92 -12.13
N TRP A 49 -2.40 -10.72 -12.09
CA TRP A 49 -1.48 -11.27 -13.08
C TRP A 49 -0.65 -12.36 -12.43
N VAL A 50 -0.47 -13.46 -13.13
CA VAL A 50 0.46 -14.52 -12.74
C VAL A 50 1.56 -14.59 -13.77
N GLU A 51 2.81 -14.40 -13.34
CA GLU A 51 3.98 -14.66 -14.15
C GLU A 51 4.42 -16.11 -13.95
N THR A 52 4.54 -16.83 -15.07
CA THR A 52 5.00 -18.21 -15.13
C THR A 52 6.32 -18.27 -15.88
N GLN A 53 7.24 -19.11 -15.41
CA GLN A 53 8.51 -19.38 -16.06
C GLN A 53 8.61 -20.87 -16.40
N VAL A 54 9.10 -21.18 -17.60
CA VAL A 54 9.47 -22.55 -17.98
C VAL A 54 10.94 -22.75 -17.65
N ILE A 55 11.24 -23.80 -16.89
CA ILE A 55 12.57 -24.12 -16.36
C ILE A 55 13.03 -25.43 -16.96
N ASP A 56 14.26 -25.46 -17.48
CA ASP A 56 14.91 -26.70 -17.90
C ASP A 56 15.61 -27.40 -16.72
N PRO A 57 15.90 -28.72 -16.79
CA PRO A 57 16.55 -29.47 -15.71
C PRO A 57 17.84 -28.85 -15.13
N PRO A 58 18.66 -28.07 -15.86
CA PRO A 58 19.78 -27.32 -15.28
C PRO A 58 19.37 -26.15 -14.37
N GLY A 59 18.08 -25.84 -14.25
CA GLY A 59 17.55 -24.69 -13.51
C GLY A 59 17.42 -23.40 -14.34
N THR A 60 17.73 -23.45 -15.64
CA THR A 60 17.71 -22.26 -16.51
C THR A 60 16.28 -21.87 -16.89
N VAL A 61 15.96 -20.57 -16.78
CA VAL A 61 14.71 -20.01 -17.31
C VAL A 61 14.77 -19.96 -18.83
N VAL A 62 13.86 -20.70 -19.48
CA VAL A 62 13.77 -20.80 -20.95
C VAL A 62 12.79 -19.78 -21.51
N SER A 63 11.68 -19.55 -20.81
CA SER A 63 10.67 -18.57 -21.21
C SER A 63 9.90 -18.05 -20.02
N THR A 64 9.34 -16.86 -20.18
CA THR A 64 8.50 -16.18 -19.20
C THR A 64 7.20 -15.78 -19.88
N LYS A 65 6.07 -15.91 -19.19
CA LYS A 65 4.75 -15.49 -19.66
C LYS A 65 3.95 -14.90 -18.52
N LYS A 66 3.32 -13.75 -18.74
CA LYS A 66 2.32 -13.18 -17.82
C LYS A 66 0.91 -13.43 -18.32
N THR A 67 0.02 -13.85 -17.43
CA THR A 67 -1.39 -14.10 -17.75
C THR A 67 -2.27 -13.33 -16.77
N PHE A 68 -3.25 -12.61 -17.30
CA PHE A 68 -4.26 -11.92 -16.50
C PHE A 68 -5.42 -12.86 -16.15
N TYR A 69 -5.84 -12.83 -14.89
CA TYR A 69 -7.02 -13.52 -14.40
C TYR A 69 -7.94 -12.49 -13.74
N GLN A 70 -9.21 -12.53 -14.15
CA GLN A 70 -10.26 -11.77 -13.49
C GLN A 70 -10.80 -12.60 -12.31
N LEU A 71 -11.10 -11.95 -11.19
CA LEU A 71 -11.73 -12.62 -10.04
C LEU A 71 -13.22 -12.80 -10.33
N ASP A 72 -13.60 -13.93 -10.91
CA ASP A 72 -14.98 -14.24 -11.27
C ASP A 72 -15.31 -15.74 -11.23
N GLY A 73 -16.59 -16.05 -11.46
CA GLY A 73 -17.10 -17.42 -11.46
C GLY A 73 -16.69 -18.28 -12.67
N ALA A 74 -16.01 -17.73 -13.68
CA ALA A 74 -15.59 -18.50 -14.85
C ALA A 74 -14.33 -19.33 -14.57
N LEU A 75 -13.41 -18.77 -13.78
CA LEU A 75 -12.13 -19.42 -13.43
C LEU A 75 -12.08 -19.89 -11.97
N PHE A 76 -12.93 -19.32 -11.10
CA PHE A 76 -12.94 -19.61 -9.68
C PHE A 76 -14.29 -20.13 -9.22
N THR A 77 -14.27 -21.01 -8.23
CA THR A 77 -15.43 -21.22 -7.36
C THR A 77 -15.50 -20.07 -6.38
N VAL A 78 -16.52 -19.23 -6.52
CA VAL A 78 -16.68 -17.99 -5.73
C VAL A 78 -17.73 -18.17 -4.63
N SER A 79 -17.35 -17.84 -3.39
CA SER A 79 -18.29 -17.83 -2.26
C SER A 79 -19.22 -16.62 -2.30
N PRO A 80 -20.39 -16.69 -1.64
CA PRO A 80 -21.14 -15.49 -1.26
C PRO A 80 -20.28 -14.55 -0.41
N ILE A 81 -20.63 -13.26 -0.41
CA ILE A 81 -20.06 -12.28 0.52
C ILE A 81 -20.38 -12.72 1.94
N THR A 82 -19.34 -12.75 2.77
CA THR A 82 -19.47 -12.97 4.22
C THR A 82 -19.22 -11.68 4.95
N ILE A 83 -20.10 -11.35 5.90
CA ILE A 83 -19.90 -10.23 6.81
C ILE A 83 -19.12 -10.73 8.03
N LEU A 84 -18.02 -10.06 8.34
CA LEU A 84 -17.16 -10.33 9.48
C LEU A 84 -17.49 -9.32 10.58
N SER A 85 -18.47 -9.63 11.43
CA SER A 85 -18.82 -8.79 12.58
C SER A 85 -18.65 -9.59 13.88
N PRO A 86 -17.84 -9.13 14.84
CA PRO A 86 -17.86 -9.70 16.17
C PRO A 86 -19.25 -9.46 16.80
N PRO A 87 -19.79 -10.43 17.55
CA PRO A 87 -21.11 -10.29 18.17
C PRO A 87 -21.18 -9.06 19.08
N ALA A 88 -22.26 -8.27 18.94
CA ALA A 88 -22.51 -7.09 19.76
C ALA A 88 -22.66 -7.50 21.23
N THR A 89 -21.60 -7.32 22.00
CA THR A 89 -21.60 -7.55 23.45
C THR A 89 -20.91 -6.38 24.14
N SER A 90 -21.40 -6.02 25.31
CA SER A 90 -20.77 -5.09 26.24
C SER A 90 -19.40 -5.66 26.63
N MET A 91 -18.35 -5.30 25.88
CA MET A 91 -17.03 -5.93 25.91
C MET A 91 -17.13 -7.44 25.60
N PRO A 92 -16.81 -7.87 24.37
CA PRO A 92 -16.74 -9.29 24.07
C PRO A 92 -15.84 -10.00 25.08
N ASP A 93 -16.24 -11.20 25.48
CA ASP A 93 -15.30 -12.05 26.18
C ASP A 93 -14.07 -12.31 25.29
N ASN A 94 -12.94 -12.57 25.95
CA ASN A 94 -11.67 -12.80 25.27
C ASN A 94 -11.72 -13.98 24.28
N ALA A 95 -12.75 -14.84 24.34
CA ALA A 95 -12.89 -16.03 23.48
C ALA A 95 -13.55 -15.68 22.13
N SER A 96 -14.64 -14.91 22.14
CA SER A 96 -15.35 -14.49 20.93
C SER A 96 -14.53 -13.49 20.13
N GLN A 97 -13.85 -12.56 20.83
CA GLN A 97 -12.80 -11.74 20.23
C GLN A 97 -11.72 -12.64 19.64
N ARG A 98 -11.17 -13.59 20.39
CA ARG A 98 -10.11 -14.48 19.88
C ARG A 98 -10.55 -15.31 18.68
N ALA A 99 -11.80 -15.74 18.56
CA ALA A 99 -12.29 -16.47 17.39
C ALA A 99 -12.40 -15.58 16.14
N PHE A 100 -12.97 -14.37 16.27
CA PHE A 100 -12.98 -13.36 15.21
C PHE A 100 -11.55 -12.98 14.82
N LEU A 101 -10.72 -12.68 15.82
CA LEU A 101 -9.33 -12.36 15.64
C LEU A 101 -8.57 -13.57 15.09
N GLN A 102 -8.87 -14.82 15.39
CA GLN A 102 -8.20 -15.99 14.78
C GLN A 102 -8.61 -16.16 13.31
N ALA A 103 -9.87 -15.92 12.98
CA ALA A 103 -10.34 -15.87 11.60
C ALA A 103 -9.66 -14.73 10.80
N SER A 104 -9.37 -13.59 11.45
CA SER A 104 -8.64 -12.46 10.86
C SER A 104 -7.10 -12.54 10.96
N ASP A 105 -6.53 -13.16 12.01
CA ASP A 105 -5.10 -13.31 12.33
C ASP A 105 -4.48 -14.40 11.44
N ALA A 106 -5.27 -15.41 11.07
CA ALA A 106 -4.92 -16.34 10.00
C ALA A 106 -4.62 -15.62 8.67
N ALA A 107 -5.13 -14.40 8.48
CA ALA A 107 -4.90 -13.63 7.27
C ALA A 107 -3.64 -12.76 7.30
N LEU A 108 -2.86 -12.65 8.39
CA LEU A 108 -1.97 -11.49 8.45
C LEU A 108 -0.65 -11.59 9.23
N SER A 109 -0.44 -12.54 10.14
CA SER A 109 0.66 -12.42 11.13
C SER A 109 0.66 -11.08 11.91
N PHE A 110 -0.35 -10.22 11.75
CA PHE A 110 -0.59 -9.00 12.51
C PHE A 110 -1.43 -9.27 13.75
N GLY A 111 -1.32 -10.44 14.37
CA GLY A 111 -2.03 -10.74 15.61
C GLY A 111 -1.89 -9.64 16.65
N ARG A 112 -0.82 -8.83 16.62
CA ARG A 112 -0.65 -7.63 17.47
C ARG A 112 -1.55 -6.43 17.14
N TYR A 113 -2.00 -6.22 15.90
CA TYR A 113 -3.04 -5.21 15.54
C TYR A 113 -4.37 -5.50 16.26
N PHE A 114 -4.56 -6.77 16.60
CA PHE A 114 -5.82 -7.37 17.01
C PHE A 114 -5.81 -7.83 18.49
N LYS A 115 -4.64 -8.18 19.06
CA LYS A 115 -4.50 -8.89 20.36
C LYS A 115 -4.61 -8.06 21.64
N ASN A 116 -4.80 -6.74 21.57
CA ASN A 116 -5.02 -5.96 22.79
C ASN A 116 -6.52 -5.63 22.93
N GLY A 117 -7.10 -6.02 24.08
CA GLY A 117 -8.53 -6.02 24.44
C GLY A 117 -9.28 -4.68 24.42
N THR A 118 -8.92 -3.79 23.50
CA THR A 118 -9.59 -2.55 23.09
C THR A 118 -9.74 -2.51 21.56
N SER A 119 -9.88 -3.68 20.91
CA SER A 119 -9.71 -3.87 19.45
C SER A 119 -10.39 -2.78 18.61
N PRO A 120 -9.62 -2.05 17.78
CA PRO A 120 -10.17 -1.01 16.91
C PRO A 120 -10.88 -1.65 15.71
N ALA A 121 -10.39 -2.77 15.17
CA ALA A 121 -11.06 -3.48 14.08
C ALA A 121 -12.29 -4.21 14.60
N GLY A 122 -13.46 -3.82 14.08
CA GLY A 122 -14.76 -4.30 14.57
C GLY A 122 -15.71 -4.73 13.47
N TYR A 123 -15.33 -4.60 12.20
CA TYR A 123 -16.18 -4.95 11.07
C TYR A 123 -15.35 -5.34 9.86
N GLY A 124 -15.87 -6.20 9.00
CA GLY A 124 -15.23 -6.58 7.76
C GLY A 124 -16.17 -7.28 6.82
N ILE A 125 -15.70 -7.48 5.60
CA ILE A 125 -16.40 -8.25 4.55
C ILE A 125 -15.37 -9.10 3.82
N SER A 126 -15.80 -10.27 3.35
CA SER A 126 -14.91 -11.17 2.63
C SER A 126 -15.62 -12.03 1.59
N ALA A 127 -14.82 -12.55 0.65
CA ALA A 127 -15.22 -13.57 -0.30
C ALA A 127 -14.01 -14.42 -0.68
N THR A 128 -14.24 -15.73 -0.88
CA THR A 128 -13.22 -16.67 -1.32
C THR A 128 -13.35 -16.95 -2.82
N TYR A 129 -12.20 -17.17 -3.46
CA TYR A 129 -12.07 -17.54 -4.87
C TYR A 129 -11.14 -18.74 -4.93
N GLU A 130 -11.70 -19.91 -5.19
CA GLU A 130 -10.96 -21.18 -5.19
C GLU A 130 -10.78 -21.69 -6.62
N ALA A 131 -9.53 -21.88 -7.02
CA ALA A 131 -9.20 -22.47 -8.32
C ALA A 131 -8.06 -23.49 -8.13
N PRO A 132 -8.33 -24.64 -7.47
CA PRO A 132 -7.30 -25.61 -7.08
C PRO A 132 -6.61 -26.30 -8.26
N ILE A 133 -7.18 -26.17 -9.46
CA ILE A 133 -6.67 -26.76 -10.70
C ILE A 133 -6.33 -25.72 -11.78
N LEU A 134 -6.24 -24.43 -11.42
CA LEU A 134 -6.03 -23.30 -12.35
C LEU A 134 -4.82 -23.50 -13.28
N PHE A 135 -3.80 -24.19 -12.80
CA PHE A 135 -2.51 -24.35 -13.47
C PHE A 135 -2.28 -25.76 -14.02
N LEU A 136 -3.25 -26.68 -13.91
CA LEU A 136 -3.08 -28.05 -14.41
C LEU A 136 -2.86 -28.14 -15.94
N SER A 137 -3.29 -27.12 -16.69
CA SER A 137 -3.04 -27.04 -18.13
C SER A 137 -1.60 -26.63 -18.47
N LEU A 138 -0.83 -26.14 -17.50
CA LEU A 138 0.58 -25.79 -17.67
C LEU A 138 1.46 -27.04 -17.59
N PRO A 139 2.39 -27.27 -18.54
CA PRO A 139 3.23 -28.46 -18.55
C PRO A 139 4.06 -28.60 -17.27
N ASN A 140 3.91 -29.75 -16.59
CA ASN A 140 4.66 -30.12 -15.39
C ASN A 140 4.79 -28.95 -14.40
N CYS A 141 3.68 -28.29 -14.06
CA CYS A 141 3.72 -27.12 -13.18
C CYS A 141 3.95 -27.52 -11.72
N GLU A 142 4.79 -26.77 -10.99
CA GLU A 142 5.02 -26.94 -9.54
C GLU A 142 3.73 -26.83 -8.70
N HIS A 143 2.76 -26.06 -9.20
CA HIS A 143 1.51 -25.76 -8.50
C HIS A 143 0.33 -26.17 -9.36
N ALA A 144 -0.69 -26.77 -8.74
CA ALA A 144 -1.93 -27.18 -9.40
C ALA A 144 -2.89 -26.00 -9.56
N GLY A 145 -2.88 -25.04 -8.65
CA GLY A 145 -3.84 -23.95 -8.64
C GLY A 145 -3.54 -22.81 -7.67
N LEU A 146 -4.54 -21.96 -7.49
CA LEU A 146 -4.47 -20.73 -6.69
C LEU A 146 -5.79 -20.56 -5.92
N ASN A 147 -5.68 -20.34 -4.62
CA ASN A 147 -6.80 -19.96 -3.76
C ASN A 147 -6.58 -18.54 -3.24
N LEU A 148 -7.65 -17.75 -3.27
CA LEU A 148 -7.64 -16.37 -2.83
C LEU A 148 -8.77 -16.11 -1.82
N THR A 149 -8.53 -15.17 -0.93
CA THR A 149 -9.61 -14.56 -0.15
C THR A 149 -9.40 -13.06 -0.14
N GLN A 150 -10.39 -12.34 -0.66
CA GLN A 150 -10.41 -10.89 -0.62
C GLN A 150 -11.12 -10.45 0.66
N PHE A 151 -10.53 -9.49 1.36
CA PHE A 151 -11.10 -8.92 2.57
C PHE A 151 -11.06 -7.39 2.51
N PHE A 152 -12.08 -6.78 3.09
CA PHE A 152 -11.97 -5.41 3.59
C PHE A 152 -12.21 -5.43 5.09
N LEU A 153 -11.24 -4.93 5.85
CA LEU A 153 -11.36 -4.79 7.30
C LEU A 153 -11.48 -3.32 7.67
N PHE A 154 -12.37 -3.04 8.60
CA PHE A 154 -12.72 -1.70 9.04
C PHE A 154 -12.48 -1.57 10.54
N SER A 155 -11.85 -0.46 10.90
CA SER A 155 -11.64 -0.10 12.30
C SER A 155 -12.46 1.10 12.74
N ARG A 156 -12.81 1.08 14.03
CA ARG A 156 -13.26 2.22 14.81
C ARG A 156 -12.25 3.35 14.70
N TYR A 157 -12.77 4.55 14.83
CA TYR A 157 -11.95 5.73 15.03
C TYR A 157 -11.12 5.62 16.31
N SER A 158 -9.80 5.52 16.15
CA SER A 158 -8.88 5.24 17.25
C SER A 158 -7.44 5.61 16.90
N ASP A 159 -6.66 6.01 17.90
CA ASP A 159 -5.21 6.19 17.84
C ASP A 159 -4.45 4.86 18.05
N LEU A 160 -5.17 3.76 18.28
CA LEU A 160 -4.61 2.42 18.45
C LEU A 160 -5.00 1.49 17.30
N PRO A 161 -4.02 0.74 16.72
CA PRO A 161 -2.59 0.96 16.89
C PRO A 161 -2.17 2.31 16.29
N ARG A 162 -1.05 2.85 16.79
CA ARG A 162 -0.57 4.17 16.40
C ARG A 162 -0.47 4.30 14.89
N HIS A 163 -1.10 5.35 14.36
CA HIS A 163 -1.14 5.69 12.96
C HIS A 163 0.22 6.19 12.42
N GLU A 164 1.05 6.83 13.26
CA GLU A 164 2.39 7.33 12.91
C GLU A 164 3.33 7.17 14.14
N PRO A 165 4.68 7.24 13.98
CA PRO A 165 5.61 7.20 15.12
C PRO A 165 5.32 8.23 16.21
N SER A 166 4.81 9.40 15.82
CA SER A 166 4.38 10.49 16.70
C SER A 166 3.11 10.15 17.52
N GLY A 167 2.32 9.17 17.07
CA GLY A 167 1.27 8.53 17.86
C GLY A 167 0.15 9.45 18.36
N SER A 168 -0.15 10.56 17.68
CA SER A 168 -1.01 11.63 18.21
C SER A 168 -2.33 11.85 17.45
N ILE A 169 -2.64 11.04 16.43
CA ILE A 169 -3.81 11.24 15.56
C ILE A 169 -4.69 9.97 15.57
N ALA A 170 -5.93 10.12 16.03
CA ALA A 170 -6.96 9.09 15.88
C ALA A 170 -7.42 9.03 14.43
N ALA A 171 -7.70 7.83 13.94
CA ALA A 171 -8.13 7.63 12.56
C ALA A 171 -9.08 6.43 12.48
N ALA A 172 -10.02 6.49 11.54
CA ALA A 172 -10.65 5.29 11.02
C ALA A 172 -9.67 4.58 10.08
N ARG A 173 -9.79 3.27 9.89
CA ARG A 173 -8.92 2.53 8.95
C ARG A 173 -9.74 1.62 8.06
N CYS A 174 -9.42 1.64 6.78
CA CYS A 174 -9.88 0.66 5.79
C CYS A 174 -8.66 -0.13 5.29
N HIS A 175 -8.72 -1.46 5.41
CA HIS A 175 -7.68 -2.37 4.96
C HIS A 175 -8.20 -3.18 3.76
N PRO A 176 -7.87 -2.78 2.52
CA PRO A 176 -8.08 -3.62 1.35
C PRO A 176 -7.01 -4.72 1.31
N MET A 177 -7.42 -5.98 1.27
CA MET A 177 -6.51 -7.11 1.44
C MET A 177 -6.85 -8.27 0.51
N ILE A 178 -5.82 -8.96 0.03
CA ILE A 178 -5.97 -10.25 -0.64
C ILE A 178 -4.98 -11.22 -0.01
N ARG A 179 -5.53 -12.27 0.62
CA ARG A 179 -4.75 -13.44 0.99
C ARG A 179 -4.69 -14.38 -0.21
N TYR A 180 -3.52 -14.94 -0.48
CA TYR A 180 -3.38 -15.98 -1.48
C TYR A 180 -2.63 -17.19 -0.95
N ALA A 181 -2.88 -18.33 -1.56
CA ALA A 181 -2.11 -19.56 -1.38
C ALA A 181 -2.05 -20.33 -2.70
N LEU A 182 -0.85 -20.68 -3.13
CA LEU A 182 -0.67 -21.62 -4.23
C LEU A 182 -0.93 -23.05 -3.76
N VAL A 183 -1.66 -23.82 -4.56
CA VAL A 183 -1.95 -25.24 -4.30
C VAL A 183 -0.82 -26.07 -4.90
N PRO A 184 -0.04 -26.84 -4.11
CA PRO A 184 1.04 -27.66 -4.64
C PRO A 184 0.53 -28.71 -5.64
N ASN A 185 1.31 -28.97 -6.69
CA ASN A 185 1.05 -30.09 -7.58
C ASN A 185 1.84 -31.33 -7.13
N THR A 186 1.15 -32.36 -6.64
CA THR A 186 1.80 -33.58 -6.15
C THR A 186 2.41 -34.44 -7.25
N THR A 187 2.11 -34.17 -8.52
CA THR A 187 2.67 -34.89 -9.67
C THR A 187 3.80 -34.14 -10.38
N HIS A 188 4.26 -33.02 -9.81
CA HIS A 188 5.38 -32.25 -10.35
C HIS A 188 6.68 -33.05 -10.27
N ASP A 189 7.45 -33.04 -11.35
CA ASP A 189 8.77 -33.66 -11.46
C ASP A 189 9.86 -32.61 -11.75
N PRO A 190 10.67 -32.20 -10.75
CA PRO A 190 11.74 -31.23 -10.95
C PRO A 190 12.89 -31.74 -11.83
N GLY A 191 12.98 -33.05 -12.09
CA GLY A 191 14.00 -33.66 -12.94
C GLY A 191 13.74 -33.46 -14.45
N ARG A 192 12.58 -32.91 -14.81
CA ARG A 192 12.16 -32.65 -16.19
C ARG A 192 11.93 -31.15 -16.38
N ARG A 193 11.80 -30.72 -17.63
CA ARG A 193 11.31 -29.36 -17.93
C ARG A 193 9.98 -29.14 -17.19
N PHE A 194 9.90 -28.05 -16.43
CA PHE A 194 8.76 -27.75 -15.55
C PHE A 194 8.34 -26.29 -15.64
N THR A 195 7.12 -25.98 -15.21
CA THR A 195 6.62 -24.60 -15.13
C THR A 195 6.54 -24.17 -13.67
N ARG A 196 7.09 -22.99 -13.34
CA ARG A 196 6.97 -22.40 -11.99
C ARG A 196 6.26 -21.07 -12.03
N ILE A 197 5.65 -20.70 -10.91
CA ILE A 197 5.11 -19.35 -10.69
C ILE A 197 6.26 -18.47 -10.17
N SER A 198 6.60 -17.41 -10.91
CA SER A 198 7.69 -16.49 -10.55
C SER A 198 7.20 -15.23 -9.85
N SER A 199 6.02 -14.72 -10.18
CA SER A 199 5.38 -13.63 -9.45
C SER A 199 3.86 -13.68 -9.56
N ILE A 200 3.19 -13.08 -8.58
CA ILE A 200 1.75 -12.80 -8.62
C ILE A 200 1.56 -11.32 -8.34
N ARG A 201 0.83 -10.62 -9.22
CA ARG A 201 0.57 -9.19 -9.11
C ARG A 201 -0.92 -8.91 -8.94
N PHE A 202 -1.25 -8.04 -8.01
CA PHE A 202 -2.61 -7.64 -7.67
C PHE A 202 -2.76 -6.15 -7.99
N ASP A 203 -3.71 -5.82 -8.86
CA ASP A 203 -3.95 -4.45 -9.30
C ASP A 203 -5.26 -3.92 -8.69
N TYR A 204 -5.24 -2.67 -8.23
CA TYR A 204 -6.34 -2.04 -7.50
C TYR A 204 -6.61 -0.64 -8.05
N ARG A 205 -7.86 -0.19 -7.87
CA ARG A 205 -8.33 1.16 -8.17
C ARG A 205 -9.11 1.70 -6.98
N LEU A 206 -8.69 2.85 -6.48
CA LEU A 206 -9.29 3.59 -5.37
C LEU A 206 -9.69 4.98 -5.86
N HIS A 207 -10.99 5.22 -5.90
CA HIS A 207 -11.57 6.53 -6.16
C HIS A 207 -11.90 7.19 -4.83
N LEU A 208 -10.84 7.66 -4.16
CA LEU A 208 -10.98 8.38 -2.89
C LEU A 208 -11.75 9.69 -3.12
N THR A 209 -12.56 10.08 -2.16
CA THR A 209 -13.36 11.30 -2.22
C THR A 209 -13.47 11.81 -0.81
N ILE A 210 -12.50 12.62 -0.41
CA ILE A 210 -12.40 13.14 0.94
C ILE A 210 -13.11 14.47 0.98
N ASP A 211 -13.86 14.68 2.05
CA ASP A 211 -14.48 15.97 2.32
C ASP A 211 -13.43 17.08 2.37
N ARG A 212 -13.84 18.32 2.06
CA ARG A 212 -12.91 19.46 2.09
C ARG A 212 -12.72 19.95 3.52
N HIS A 213 -13.77 19.85 4.33
CA HIS A 213 -13.84 20.33 5.70
C HIS A 213 -14.17 19.18 6.66
N HIS A 214 -13.65 19.25 7.89
CA HIS A 214 -14.08 18.36 8.96
C HIS A 214 -15.51 18.67 9.44
N ASP A 215 -16.02 19.88 9.19
CA ASP A 215 -17.43 20.20 9.43
C ASP A 215 -18.30 19.74 8.26
N LEU A 216 -19.20 18.79 8.53
CA LEU A 216 -20.14 18.25 7.55
C LEU A 216 -21.10 19.32 7.00
N LEU A 217 -21.46 20.35 7.78
CA LEU A 217 -22.33 21.43 7.31
C LEU A 217 -21.64 22.31 6.28
N GLU A 218 -20.36 22.61 6.47
CA GLU A 218 -19.58 23.37 5.49
C GLU A 218 -19.47 22.61 4.16
N ASN A 219 -19.31 21.28 4.21
CA ASN A 219 -19.27 20.46 3.01
C ASN A 219 -20.59 20.48 2.22
N GLN A 220 -21.74 20.59 2.88
CA GLN A 220 -23.05 20.64 2.19
C GLN A 220 -23.20 21.89 1.32
N LEU A 221 -22.43 22.95 1.59
CA LEU A 221 -22.46 24.21 0.85
C LEU A 221 -21.55 24.17 -0.40
N LEU A 222 -20.75 23.11 -0.56
CA LEU A 222 -19.81 23.00 -1.68
C LEU A 222 -20.53 22.60 -2.96
N THR A 223 -20.27 23.35 -4.02
CA THR A 223 -20.79 23.08 -5.38
C THR A 223 -19.90 22.13 -6.17
N LYS A 224 -18.69 21.84 -5.68
CA LYS A 224 -17.74 20.90 -6.28
C LYS A 224 -17.02 20.12 -5.18
N PHE A 225 -17.06 18.79 -5.31
CA PHE A 225 -16.24 17.87 -4.54
C PHE A 225 -15.10 17.40 -5.45
N GLY A 226 -13.88 17.71 -5.06
CA GLY A 226 -12.70 17.22 -5.76
C GLY A 226 -11.57 17.06 -4.77
N ASN A 227 -10.47 16.44 -5.18
CA ASN A 227 -9.40 16.07 -4.28
C ASN A 227 -8.06 16.68 -4.69
N GLN A 228 -7.10 16.53 -3.79
CA GLN A 228 -5.68 16.68 -4.05
C GLN A 228 -4.93 15.52 -3.40
N ALA A 229 -3.72 15.27 -3.89
CA ALA A 229 -2.84 14.26 -3.36
C ALA A 229 -1.44 14.83 -3.18
N GLY A 230 -0.61 14.17 -2.37
CA GLY A 230 0.81 14.42 -2.26
C GLY A 230 1.57 13.11 -2.11
N ALA A 231 2.79 13.06 -2.65
CA ALA A 231 3.72 11.93 -2.53
C ALA A 231 4.94 12.35 -1.70
N PHE A 232 5.40 11.44 -0.84
CA PHE A 232 6.51 11.72 0.09
C PHE A 232 7.49 10.55 0.10
N ALA A 233 8.77 10.88 0.17
CA ALA A 233 9.85 9.92 0.41
C ALA A 233 10.51 10.27 1.74
N ASP A 234 10.58 9.29 2.62
CA ASP A 234 11.10 9.36 3.98
C ASP A 234 12.63 9.49 3.98
N GLU A 235 13.16 10.32 4.89
CA GLU A 235 14.59 10.57 5.01
C GLU A 235 15.35 9.30 5.46
N ASP A 236 16.41 8.93 4.73
CA ASP A 236 17.18 7.72 5.00
C ASP A 236 18.38 7.95 5.96
N ASN A 237 18.61 9.17 6.45
CA ASN A 237 19.72 9.52 7.34
C ASN A 237 19.47 9.14 8.82
N PRO A 238 20.37 8.37 9.48
CA PRO A 238 20.22 8.00 10.89
C PRO A 238 20.37 9.18 11.86
N ALA A 239 21.06 10.27 11.46
CA ALA A 239 21.24 11.45 12.31
C ALA A 239 19.97 12.32 12.39
N SER A 240 19.18 12.38 11.31
CA SER A 240 17.89 13.08 11.31
C SER A 240 16.84 12.30 12.11
N LEU A 241 16.88 10.96 12.12
CA LEU A 241 16.04 10.12 12.97
C LEU A 241 16.22 10.38 14.47
N LEU A 242 17.47 10.49 14.95
CA LEU A 242 17.78 10.82 16.34
C LEU A 242 17.31 12.23 16.70
N ALA A 243 17.47 13.19 15.78
CA ALA A 243 16.97 14.55 15.96
C ALA A 243 15.43 14.58 16.03
N SER A 244 14.74 13.88 15.12
CA SER A 244 13.28 13.72 15.13
C SER A 244 12.80 13.09 16.44
N ALA A 245 13.35 11.93 16.82
CA ALA A 245 12.97 11.20 18.02
C ALA A 245 13.19 11.99 19.32
N ILE A 246 14.29 12.75 19.43
CA ILE A 246 14.60 13.58 20.60
C ILE A 246 13.67 14.81 20.64
N VAL A 247 13.41 15.45 19.50
CA VAL A 247 12.53 16.63 19.44
C VAL A 247 11.07 16.27 19.73
N PHE A 248 10.58 15.11 19.25
CA PHE A 248 9.24 14.61 19.57
C PHE A 248 9.06 14.19 21.04
N SER A 249 10.15 13.83 21.73
CA SER A 249 10.09 13.29 23.11
C SER A 249 10.37 14.31 24.21
N VAL A 250 11.11 15.40 23.93
CA VAL A 250 11.73 16.23 24.98
C VAL A 250 11.23 17.68 25.01
N VAL A 251 10.59 18.21 23.96
CA VAL A 251 10.44 19.67 23.86
C VAL A 251 9.00 20.12 23.58
N LYS A 252 8.25 20.40 24.66
CA LYS A 252 6.95 21.11 24.63
C LYS A 252 7.05 22.61 24.31
N GLY A 253 8.20 23.15 23.88
CA GLY A 253 8.36 24.61 23.77
C GLY A 253 9.61 25.18 23.11
N SER A 254 10.22 24.54 22.11
CA SER A 254 11.26 25.19 21.29
C SER A 254 10.85 25.21 19.82
N GLU A 255 11.22 26.29 19.16
CA GLU A 255 10.72 26.72 17.87
C GLU A 255 10.79 25.65 16.77
N SER A 256 9.63 25.52 16.11
CA SER A 256 9.14 24.62 15.07
C SER A 256 9.95 24.43 13.78
N LYS A 257 11.19 24.90 13.67
CA LYS A 257 11.96 24.82 12.39
C LYS A 257 12.64 23.48 12.11
N GLY A 258 12.80 22.61 13.12
CA GLY A 258 13.60 21.38 13.01
C GLY A 258 12.85 20.10 12.63
N VAL A 259 11.53 20.04 12.84
CA VAL A 259 10.80 18.76 12.88
C VAL A 259 10.54 18.17 11.49
N SER A 260 10.32 19.00 10.48
CA SER A 260 9.93 18.53 9.14
C SER A 260 11.11 18.37 8.18
N ARG A 261 12.20 19.12 8.36
CA ARG A 261 13.46 18.91 7.63
C ARG A 261 14.15 17.61 8.02
N ALA A 262 13.71 16.97 9.11
CA ALA A 262 14.25 15.73 9.63
C ALA A 262 13.41 14.48 9.26
N ALA A 263 12.26 14.65 8.57
CA ALA A 263 11.33 13.55 8.29
C ALA A 263 11.33 13.06 6.83
N PHE A 264 11.47 13.94 5.83
CA PHE A 264 11.37 13.58 4.41
C PHE A 264 12.57 14.02 3.57
N ASP A 265 13.01 13.09 2.73
CA ASP A 265 14.08 13.17 1.75
C ASP A 265 13.61 13.82 0.42
N ALA A 266 12.29 13.76 0.16
CA ALA A 266 11.61 14.34 -1.00
C ALA A 266 10.10 14.46 -0.76
N VAL A 267 9.47 15.49 -1.35
CA VAL A 267 8.01 15.69 -1.33
C VAL A 267 7.55 16.23 -2.70
N GLU A 268 6.39 15.78 -3.18
CA GLU A 268 5.59 16.40 -4.25
C GLU A 268 4.19 16.71 -3.70
N LYS A 269 3.93 17.98 -3.32
CA LYS A 269 2.69 18.40 -2.64
C LYS A 269 2.21 19.80 -3.08
N PRO A 270 0.99 19.93 -3.65
CA PRO A 270 0.19 18.83 -4.19
C PRO A 270 0.90 18.15 -5.38
N ALA A 271 0.45 16.97 -5.77
CA ALA A 271 0.77 16.40 -7.08
C ALA A 271 0.17 17.32 -8.16
N VAL A 272 1.02 18.00 -8.92
CA VAL A 272 0.63 19.04 -9.91
C VAL A 272 0.43 18.46 -11.32
N LEU A 273 0.83 17.21 -11.51
CA LEU A 273 0.68 16.47 -12.76
C LEU A 273 0.30 15.02 -12.44
N GLU A 274 -0.28 14.33 -13.41
CA GLU A 274 -0.46 12.87 -13.33
C GLU A 274 0.90 12.16 -13.16
N ILE A 275 0.92 11.14 -12.31
CA ILE A 275 2.14 10.39 -11.96
C ILE A 275 1.90 8.89 -12.00
N THR A 276 2.95 8.16 -12.33
CA THR A 276 3.16 6.72 -12.11
C THR A 276 4.52 6.61 -11.44
N ALA A 277 4.68 5.77 -10.42
CA ALA A 277 5.94 5.74 -9.70
C ALA A 277 6.12 4.45 -8.90
N PRO A 278 7.37 4.09 -8.55
CA PRO A 278 7.63 2.98 -7.66
C PRO A 278 7.40 3.45 -6.21
N GLY A 279 6.70 2.61 -5.45
CA GLY A 279 6.56 2.73 -4.00
C GLY A 279 7.52 1.81 -3.24
N LEU A 280 7.65 0.57 -3.69
CA LEU A 280 8.58 -0.40 -3.11
C LEU A 280 9.17 -1.26 -4.23
N ALA A 281 10.43 -1.66 -4.11
CA ALA A 281 11.08 -2.55 -5.05
C ALA A 281 11.56 -3.82 -4.34
N LYS A 282 10.88 -4.95 -4.57
CA LYS A 282 11.24 -6.28 -4.02
C LYS A 282 11.52 -6.31 -2.52
N GLY A 283 10.77 -5.54 -1.73
CA GLY A 283 10.79 -5.62 -0.26
C GLY A 283 12.04 -5.09 0.43
N VAL A 284 13.08 -4.65 -0.29
CA VAL A 284 14.32 -4.13 0.31
C VAL A 284 14.58 -2.73 -0.25
N PRO A 285 14.85 -1.75 0.61
CA PRO A 285 14.97 -0.34 0.23
C PRO A 285 16.25 -0.01 -0.56
N ILE A 286 17.20 -0.94 -0.67
CA ILE A 286 18.49 -0.73 -1.31
C ILE A 286 18.72 -1.84 -2.33
N PHE A 287 18.16 -1.68 -3.53
CA PHE A 287 18.69 -2.38 -4.70
C PHE A 287 19.45 -1.40 -5.57
N ALA A 288 20.76 -1.61 -5.57
CA ALA A 288 21.60 -1.45 -6.73
C ALA A 288 21.01 -2.26 -7.89
N ASP A 289 20.44 -1.65 -8.92
CA ASP A 289 20.18 -2.34 -10.19
C ASP A 289 21.53 -2.50 -10.93
N PRO A 290 22.10 -3.72 -11.01
CA PRO A 290 23.39 -3.93 -11.67
C PRO A 290 23.27 -3.79 -13.19
N THR A 291 22.06 -3.87 -13.76
CA THR A 291 21.82 -3.75 -15.21
C THR A 291 21.66 -2.29 -15.66
N ARG A 292 21.49 -1.36 -14.72
CA ARG A 292 21.41 0.08 -14.95
C ARG A 292 22.59 0.83 -14.34
N SER A 293 23.79 0.27 -14.37
CA SER A 293 24.98 1.08 -14.13
C SER A 293 25.11 2.15 -15.23
N ARG A 294 25.21 3.42 -14.84
CA ARG A 294 25.72 4.46 -15.75
C ARG A 294 27.11 4.06 -16.26
N PRO A 295 27.60 4.61 -17.39
CA PRO A 295 29.02 4.52 -17.73
C PRO A 295 29.84 4.98 -16.52
N GLY A 296 30.54 4.06 -15.85
CA GLY A 296 31.19 4.30 -14.55
C GLY A 296 30.85 3.32 -13.42
N GLY A 297 29.95 2.34 -13.62
CA GLY A 297 29.86 1.16 -12.76
C GLY A 297 29.19 1.35 -11.39
N VAL A 298 28.60 2.51 -11.10
CA VAL A 298 27.78 2.71 -9.89
C VAL A 298 26.37 2.19 -10.16
N PRO A 299 25.88 1.20 -9.41
CA PRO A 299 24.51 0.71 -9.58
C PRO A 299 23.49 1.82 -9.30
N LEU A 300 22.44 1.89 -10.11
CA LEU A 300 21.34 2.83 -9.89
C LEU A 300 20.48 2.30 -8.72
N ASN A 301 20.52 2.99 -7.57
CA ASN A 301 19.54 2.80 -6.52
C ASN A 301 18.17 3.24 -7.06
N VAL A 302 17.19 2.34 -7.14
CA VAL A 302 15.82 2.73 -7.50
C VAL A 302 15.21 3.45 -6.31
N ARG A 303 15.32 4.79 -6.28
CA ARG A 303 14.65 5.61 -5.26
C ARG A 303 13.14 5.48 -5.44
N CYS A 304 12.42 5.27 -4.35
CA CYS A 304 10.97 5.05 -4.33
C CYS A 304 10.29 6.09 -3.43
N TRP A 305 9.03 6.41 -3.71
CA TRP A 305 8.20 7.13 -2.75
C TRP A 305 7.72 6.16 -1.68
N ASP A 306 7.36 6.65 -0.50
CA ASP A 306 7.08 5.78 0.67
C ASP A 306 5.63 5.83 1.13
N ASN A 307 4.99 6.94 0.84
CA ASN A 307 3.62 7.18 1.23
C ASN A 307 2.93 8.21 0.33
N LEU A 308 1.60 8.15 0.37
CA LEU A 308 0.70 9.09 -0.28
C LEU A 308 -0.26 9.66 0.77
N HIS A 309 -0.50 10.95 0.68
CA HIS A 309 -1.56 11.62 1.42
C HIS A 309 -2.59 12.15 0.43
N TRP A 310 -3.86 12.12 0.80
CA TRP A 310 -4.98 12.48 -0.05
C TRP A 310 -6.01 13.28 0.74
N TRP A 311 -6.52 14.38 0.20
CA TRP A 311 -7.45 15.25 0.93
C TRP A 311 -8.41 15.98 0.00
N GLY A 312 -9.51 16.51 0.57
CA GLY A 312 -10.46 17.31 -0.18
C GLY A 312 -9.85 18.65 -0.61
N ALA A 313 -10.15 19.07 -1.83
CA ALA A 313 -9.54 20.25 -2.43
C ALA A 313 -9.91 21.53 -1.67
N ARG A 314 -8.90 22.23 -1.15
CA ARG A 314 -9.13 23.41 -0.29
C ARG A 314 -9.45 24.69 -1.04
N GLY A 315 -9.45 24.71 -2.38
CA GLY A 315 -9.73 25.92 -3.17
C GLY A 315 -8.48 26.78 -3.41
N PRO A 316 -8.59 27.81 -4.28
CA PRO A 316 -7.50 28.75 -4.53
C PRO A 316 -7.17 29.54 -3.25
N ASP A 317 -5.88 29.81 -3.02
CA ASP A 317 -5.33 30.61 -1.91
C ASP A 317 -5.45 30.03 -0.49
N GLU A 318 -6.12 28.90 -0.33
CA GLU A 318 -6.20 28.18 0.95
C GLU A 318 -4.91 27.37 1.20
N PRO A 319 -4.41 27.33 2.44
CA PRO A 319 -3.19 26.62 2.74
C PRO A 319 -3.35 25.12 2.49
N ILE A 320 -2.36 24.52 1.84
CA ILE A 320 -2.24 23.07 1.71
C ILE A 320 -2.22 22.46 3.11
N ILE A 321 -2.83 21.27 3.27
CA ILE A 321 -2.84 20.56 4.55
C ILE A 321 -1.40 20.39 5.06
N SER A 322 -1.21 20.41 6.36
CA SER A 322 0.02 20.06 7.06
C SER A 322 0.40 18.58 6.78
N ALA A 323 1.65 18.23 6.44
CA ALA A 323 2.13 16.84 6.48
C ALA A 323 3.59 16.79 6.94
N PRO A 324 4.07 15.71 7.60
CA PRO A 324 3.34 14.50 8.03
C PRO A 324 2.26 14.83 9.07
N GLY A 325 1.27 13.96 9.31
CA GLY A 325 0.20 14.23 10.30
C GLY A 325 -0.99 15.06 9.80
N ALA A 326 -1.32 15.00 8.50
CA ALA A 326 -2.50 15.68 7.97
C ALA A 326 -3.79 15.25 8.71
N PHE A 327 -4.50 16.22 9.29
CA PHE A 327 -5.86 16.05 9.76
C PHE A 327 -6.82 16.12 8.58
N HIS A 328 -7.92 15.38 8.65
CA HIS A 328 -8.93 15.35 7.59
C HIS A 328 -8.37 14.97 6.21
N ALA A 329 -7.71 13.81 6.17
CA ALA A 329 -7.04 13.28 5.00
C ALA A 329 -7.01 11.75 5.03
N ALA A 330 -6.81 11.12 3.88
CA ALA A 330 -6.48 9.70 3.78
C ALA A 330 -4.96 9.51 3.63
N HIS A 331 -4.35 8.70 4.49
CA HIS A 331 -2.92 8.38 4.43
C HIS A 331 -2.69 6.93 4.04
N LEU A 332 -1.72 6.72 3.16
CA LEU A 332 -1.37 5.42 2.60
C LEU A 332 0.13 5.22 2.74
N HIS A 333 0.52 4.15 3.42
CA HIS A 333 1.93 3.86 3.66
C HIS A 333 2.29 2.46 3.19
N TRP A 334 3.50 2.31 2.69
CA TRP A 334 4.10 1.00 2.44
C TRP A 334 5.54 0.91 2.94
N ARG A 335 6.13 2.03 3.37
CA ARG A 335 7.37 2.11 4.14
C ARG A 335 7.23 3.20 5.22
N TRP A 336 7.92 3.03 6.35
CA TRP A 336 8.12 4.08 7.35
C TRP A 336 9.60 4.30 7.67
N GLY A 337 10.02 5.56 7.57
CA GLY A 337 11.30 6.15 7.98
C GLY A 337 12.57 5.51 7.45
N ALA A 338 13.70 5.92 8.03
CA ALA A 338 15.02 5.57 7.53
C ALA A 338 15.28 4.08 7.63
N THR A 339 15.70 3.53 6.50
CA THR A 339 16.03 2.12 6.41
C THR A 339 17.41 1.82 6.93
N THR A 340 18.13 2.78 7.50
CA THR A 340 19.54 2.61 7.85
C THR A 340 19.80 1.59 8.96
N GLY A 341 18.90 1.47 9.94
CA GLY A 341 18.98 0.38 10.94
C GLY A 341 18.73 -1.00 10.32
N LEU A 342 17.73 -1.10 9.42
CA LEU A 342 17.45 -2.32 8.68
C LEU A 342 18.57 -2.63 7.69
N ALA A 343 19.10 -1.64 6.98
CA ALA A 343 20.17 -1.76 6.01
C ALA A 343 21.52 -2.11 6.66
N GLN A 344 21.81 -1.62 7.87
CA GLN A 344 22.97 -2.09 8.64
C GLN A 344 22.78 -3.53 9.11
N GLY A 345 21.59 -3.90 9.58
CA GLY A 345 21.21 -5.28 9.92
C GLY A 345 21.32 -6.22 8.72
N VAL A 346 20.68 -5.88 7.59
CA VAL A 346 20.78 -6.55 6.27
C VAL A 346 22.22 -6.71 5.83
N ARG A 347 23.05 -5.67 5.96
CA ARG A 347 24.46 -5.68 5.53
C ARG A 347 25.33 -6.55 6.43
N SER A 348 24.96 -6.75 7.69
CA SER A 348 25.78 -7.50 8.66
C SER A 348 25.26 -8.91 8.94
N HIS A 349 23.94 -9.14 8.85
CA HIS A 349 23.21 -10.36 9.19
C HIS A 349 21.98 -10.54 8.26
N PRO A 350 22.18 -10.91 6.98
CA PRO A 350 21.08 -11.09 6.02
C PRO A 350 20.04 -12.15 6.43
N ASP A 351 20.43 -13.06 7.33
CA ASP A 351 19.59 -14.15 7.80
C ASP A 351 18.49 -13.64 8.78
N ASP A 352 18.69 -12.47 9.39
CA ASP A 352 17.71 -11.78 10.24
C ASP A 352 16.54 -11.18 9.42
N LEU A 353 16.68 -11.06 8.09
CA LEU A 353 15.61 -10.59 7.19
C LEU A 353 14.50 -11.61 6.98
N VAL A 354 14.80 -12.88 7.23
CA VAL A 354 13.87 -13.98 7.03
C VAL A 354 13.18 -14.34 8.36
N ASP A 355 13.62 -13.77 9.48
CA ASP A 355 12.97 -13.95 10.78
C ASP A 355 11.74 -13.02 10.89
N PRO A 356 10.50 -13.57 10.84
CA PRO A 356 9.29 -12.79 11.03
C PRO A 356 9.21 -12.11 12.41
N ALA A 357 10.03 -12.53 13.38
CA ALA A 357 10.10 -11.92 14.70
C ALA A 357 10.88 -10.59 14.70
N VAL A 358 11.75 -10.35 13.72
CA VAL A 358 12.62 -9.17 13.60
C VAL A 358 12.07 -8.15 12.58
N TRP A 359 11.25 -8.60 11.64
CA TRP A 359 10.65 -7.75 10.61
C TRP A 359 9.70 -6.69 11.21
N PRO A 360 9.71 -5.42 10.75
CA PRO A 360 8.83 -4.37 11.27
C PRO A 360 7.37 -4.79 11.16
N ALA A 361 6.75 -5.04 12.31
CA ALA A 361 5.38 -5.55 12.40
C ALA A 361 4.31 -4.46 12.14
N GLY A 362 4.70 -3.29 11.60
CA GLY A 362 3.82 -2.13 11.43
C GLY A 362 3.17 -1.62 12.73
N VAL A 363 3.61 -2.10 13.91
CA VAL A 363 3.02 -1.82 15.22
C VAL A 363 4.13 -1.49 16.21
N ALA A 364 4.09 -0.27 16.76
CA ALA A 364 4.93 0.09 17.90
C ALA A 364 4.67 -0.87 19.09
N PRO A 365 5.70 -1.45 19.72
CA PRO A 365 5.56 -2.02 21.04
C PRO A 365 5.05 -0.95 22.00
N ARG A 366 4.09 -1.32 22.85
CA ARG A 366 3.49 -0.45 23.87
C ARG A 366 4.52 0.18 24.84
N THR A 367 5.73 -0.38 24.90
CA THR A 367 6.78 -0.07 25.88
C THR A 367 8.06 0.54 25.28
N ALA A 368 8.16 0.72 23.96
CA ALA A 368 9.32 1.32 23.32
C ALA A 368 8.87 2.40 22.33
N PRO A 369 9.10 3.70 22.61
CA PRO A 369 8.66 4.79 21.73
C PRO A 369 9.23 4.73 20.30
N LEU A 370 10.23 3.87 20.05
CA LEU A 370 11.02 3.83 18.82
C LEU A 370 11.25 2.40 18.27
N GLY A 371 10.77 1.36 18.94
CA GLY A 371 11.04 -0.02 18.52
C GLY A 371 10.13 -0.49 17.38
N GLY A 372 10.68 -1.03 16.30
CA GLY A 372 9.92 -1.86 15.34
C GLY A 372 8.98 -1.18 14.34
N MET A 373 8.98 0.15 14.23
CA MET A 373 8.10 0.91 13.32
C MET A 373 8.76 1.29 11.97
N TRP A 374 9.95 0.79 11.69
CA TRP A 374 10.79 1.31 10.61
C TRP A 374 11.01 0.25 9.53
N GLY A 375 10.81 0.62 8.27
CA GLY A 375 11.01 -0.24 7.11
C GLY A 375 9.73 -0.57 6.34
N PRO A 376 9.79 -1.58 5.44
CA PRO A 376 8.67 -1.97 4.58
C PRO A 376 7.51 -2.54 5.40
N LEU A 377 6.30 -2.05 5.12
CA LEU A 377 5.06 -2.45 5.77
C LEU A 377 4.34 -3.52 4.93
N VAL A 378 4.92 -4.72 4.90
CA VAL A 378 4.47 -5.87 4.10
C VAL A 378 4.33 -7.13 4.96
N ASP A 379 3.64 -8.16 4.47
CA ASP A 379 3.59 -9.46 5.13
C ASP A 379 4.99 -10.12 5.11
N PRO A 380 5.59 -10.44 6.27
CA PRO A 380 6.91 -11.07 6.35
C PRO A 380 7.01 -12.42 5.65
N ALA A 381 5.92 -13.17 5.49
CA ALA A 381 5.94 -14.45 4.75
C ALA A 381 6.25 -14.26 3.27
N ILE A 382 5.89 -13.10 2.72
CA ILE A 382 5.96 -12.77 1.31
C ILE A 382 6.58 -11.39 1.13
N TRP A 383 7.65 -11.10 1.88
CA TRP A 383 8.23 -9.76 1.99
C TRP A 383 8.80 -9.22 0.67
N ILE A 384 9.13 -10.10 -0.28
CA ILE A 384 9.69 -9.73 -1.59
C ILE A 384 8.58 -9.12 -2.48
N GLN A 385 8.15 -7.90 -2.17
CA GLN A 385 7.06 -7.21 -2.88
C GLN A 385 7.56 -5.97 -3.60
N SER A 386 7.08 -5.77 -4.82
CA SER A 386 7.14 -4.47 -5.49
C SER A 386 5.79 -3.78 -5.42
N ILE A 387 5.78 -2.53 -4.99
CA ILE A 387 4.58 -1.68 -4.96
C ILE A 387 4.79 -0.57 -5.99
N ARG A 388 3.78 -0.35 -6.81
CA ARG A 388 3.72 0.74 -7.80
C ARG A 388 2.42 1.48 -7.60
N PHE A 389 2.41 2.78 -7.85
CA PHE A 389 1.21 3.58 -7.77
C PHE A 389 1.12 4.57 -8.93
N ALA A 390 -0.09 5.08 -9.14
CA ALA A 390 -0.37 6.14 -10.08
C ALA A 390 -1.48 7.04 -9.53
N VAL A 391 -1.32 8.35 -9.71
CA VAL A 391 -2.37 9.33 -9.46
C VAL A 391 -2.73 9.92 -10.81
N THR A 392 -3.96 9.69 -11.25
CA THR A 392 -4.44 10.13 -12.56
C THR A 392 -5.72 10.94 -12.41
N LYS A 393 -6.03 11.79 -13.37
CA LYS A 393 -7.39 12.29 -13.51
C LYS A 393 -8.30 11.11 -13.84
N ASN A 394 -9.53 11.14 -13.33
CA ASN A 394 -10.54 10.16 -13.68
C ASN A 394 -10.84 10.29 -15.18
N ASP A 395 -10.72 9.20 -15.92
CA ASP A 395 -10.93 9.16 -17.37
C ASP A 395 -11.96 8.06 -17.67
N PRO A 396 -13.03 8.33 -18.45
CA PRO A 396 -14.03 7.32 -18.78
C PRO A 396 -13.47 6.05 -19.45
N ARG A 397 -12.30 6.14 -20.10
CA ARG A 397 -11.60 4.98 -20.71
C ARG A 397 -10.97 4.06 -19.67
N LEU A 398 -10.84 4.52 -18.43
CA LEU A 398 -10.38 3.74 -17.28
C LEU A 398 -11.45 3.60 -16.18
N ASP A 399 -12.72 3.88 -16.50
CA ASP A 399 -13.84 3.69 -15.58
C ASP A 399 -14.27 2.20 -15.57
N PRO A 400 -14.14 1.49 -14.44
CA PRO A 400 -14.50 0.08 -14.33
C PRO A 400 -16.00 -0.20 -14.44
N ASN A 401 -16.84 0.83 -14.51
CA ASN A 401 -18.27 0.68 -14.80
C ASN A 401 -18.57 0.76 -16.30
N ARG A 402 -17.60 1.14 -17.12
CA ARG A 402 -17.77 1.36 -18.56
C ARG A 402 -16.88 0.47 -19.41
N VAL A 403 -15.79 -0.02 -18.84
CA VAL A 403 -14.74 -0.73 -19.55
C VAL A 403 -14.48 -2.08 -18.86
N ALA A 404 -14.22 -3.11 -19.66
CA ALA A 404 -13.87 -4.44 -19.15
C ALA A 404 -12.57 -4.40 -18.32
N LEU A 405 -12.52 -5.16 -17.22
CA LEU A 405 -11.42 -5.09 -16.25
C LEU A 405 -10.07 -5.50 -16.82
N ASN A 406 -10.05 -6.43 -17.78
CA ASN A 406 -8.83 -6.83 -18.49
C ASN A 406 -8.21 -5.71 -19.34
N LEU A 407 -8.94 -4.63 -19.60
CA LEU A 407 -8.41 -3.44 -20.27
C LEU A 407 -7.90 -2.39 -19.27
N LEU A 408 -8.26 -2.51 -18.00
CA LEU A 408 -7.83 -1.62 -16.90
C LEU A 408 -6.53 -2.07 -16.25
N SER A 409 -5.87 -3.06 -16.84
CA SER A 409 -4.55 -3.50 -16.43
C SER A 409 -3.77 -3.99 -17.64
N LYS A 410 -2.45 -3.81 -17.62
CA LYS A 410 -1.52 -4.22 -18.67
C LYS A 410 -0.34 -4.97 -18.07
N GLU A 411 0.26 -5.84 -18.86
CA GLU A 411 1.43 -6.62 -18.45
C GLU A 411 2.55 -5.71 -17.94
N ASP A 412 2.96 -4.74 -18.75
CA ASP A 412 3.66 -3.56 -18.25
C ASP A 412 2.63 -2.59 -17.67
N TRP A 413 2.51 -2.56 -16.35
CA TRP A 413 1.50 -1.77 -15.65
C TRP A 413 1.58 -0.27 -15.99
N LYS A 414 2.80 0.27 -16.16
CA LYS A 414 2.99 1.68 -16.54
C LYS A 414 2.41 1.96 -17.93
N SER A 415 2.46 0.99 -18.84
CA SER A 415 1.96 1.13 -20.21
C SER A 415 0.47 1.42 -20.29
N LEU A 416 -0.30 1.06 -19.25
CA LEU A 416 -1.72 1.42 -19.13
C LEU A 416 -1.91 2.94 -19.22
N PHE A 417 -1.02 3.70 -18.59
CA PHE A 417 -1.09 5.16 -18.54
C PHE A 417 -0.29 5.77 -19.69
N THR A 418 0.92 5.26 -19.95
CA THR A 418 1.84 5.84 -20.94
C THR A 418 2.50 4.78 -21.82
N PRO A 419 2.28 4.79 -23.14
CA PRO A 419 1.45 5.72 -23.90
C PRO A 419 -0.05 5.35 -23.92
N GLY A 420 -0.50 4.35 -23.14
CA GLY A 420 -1.83 3.76 -23.26
C GLY A 420 -2.99 4.73 -23.06
N LEU A 421 -2.98 5.50 -21.97
CA LEU A 421 -4.02 6.50 -21.70
C LEU A 421 -3.73 7.79 -22.47
N ARG A 422 -2.50 8.31 -22.35
CA ARG A 422 -2.02 9.56 -22.96
C ARG A 422 -0.50 9.53 -23.17
N GLN A 423 -0.03 10.32 -24.13
CA GLN A 423 1.40 10.48 -24.41
C GLN A 423 2.13 11.28 -23.32
N HIS A 424 1.48 12.33 -22.79
CA HIS A 424 2.01 13.22 -21.77
C HIS A 424 1.08 13.25 -20.54
N PRO A 425 1.61 13.39 -19.32
CA PRO A 425 0.79 13.51 -18.11
C PRO A 425 0.01 14.83 -18.14
N GLN A 426 -1.24 14.82 -17.68
CA GLN A 426 -2.04 16.04 -17.57
C GLN A 426 -1.80 16.79 -16.26
N ASP A 427 -2.14 18.07 -16.26
CA ASP A 427 -2.18 18.93 -15.08
C ASP A 427 -3.26 18.48 -14.09
N ILE A 428 -2.88 18.40 -12.83
CA ILE A 428 -3.79 18.20 -11.71
C ILE A 428 -3.94 19.53 -10.97
N SER A 429 -5.16 20.03 -10.95
CA SER A 429 -5.55 21.25 -10.23
C SER A 429 -6.36 20.91 -8.98
N ALA A 430 -6.44 21.86 -8.04
CA ALA A 430 -7.33 21.74 -6.89
C ALA A 430 -8.77 21.52 -7.36
N GLY A 431 -9.39 20.41 -6.93
CA GLY A 431 -10.78 20.10 -7.24
C GLY A 431 -10.97 19.23 -8.48
N ASP A 432 -9.88 18.82 -9.14
CA ASP A 432 -9.96 17.79 -10.17
C ASP A 432 -10.45 16.45 -9.59
N ASP A 433 -11.21 15.72 -10.40
CA ASP A 433 -11.57 14.34 -10.12
C ASP A 433 -10.36 13.45 -10.40
N ILE A 434 -9.69 12.98 -9.35
CA ILE A 434 -8.49 12.15 -9.43
C ILE A 434 -8.72 10.77 -8.81
N VAL A 435 -7.96 9.79 -9.29
CA VAL A 435 -8.06 8.37 -8.93
C VAL A 435 -6.67 7.85 -8.58
N LEU A 436 -6.60 7.06 -7.52
CA LEU A 436 -5.42 6.30 -7.16
C LEU A 436 -5.47 4.90 -7.77
N TRP A 437 -4.39 4.52 -8.43
CA TRP A 437 -4.14 3.15 -8.84
C TRP A 437 -2.94 2.61 -8.09
N PHE A 438 -2.98 1.35 -7.71
CA PHE A 438 -1.79 0.69 -7.19
C PHE A 438 -1.70 -0.77 -7.62
N SER A 439 -0.47 -1.26 -7.63
CA SER A 439 -0.12 -2.60 -8.04
C SER A 439 0.88 -3.18 -7.05
N ILE A 440 0.56 -4.34 -6.48
CA ILE A 440 1.42 -5.07 -5.56
C ILE A 440 1.83 -6.37 -6.25
N GLU A 441 3.12 -6.52 -6.55
CA GLU A 441 3.69 -7.72 -7.15
C GLU A 441 4.52 -8.46 -6.12
N VAL A 442 4.11 -9.69 -5.79
CA VAL A 442 4.85 -10.60 -4.93
C VAL A 442 5.75 -11.47 -5.78
N HIS A 443 7.05 -11.36 -5.56
CA HIS A 443 8.06 -12.12 -6.30
C HIS A 443 8.41 -13.38 -5.52
N ARG A 444 8.61 -14.49 -6.24
CA ARG A 444 9.08 -15.74 -5.64
C ARG A 444 10.47 -15.58 -5.06
N GLU A 445 11.37 -14.95 -5.80
CA GLU A 445 12.79 -14.92 -5.47
C GLU A 445 13.42 -13.55 -5.70
N VAL A 446 14.43 -13.25 -4.89
CA VAL A 446 15.29 -12.08 -5.07
C VAL A 446 16.74 -12.46 -4.80
N GLU A 447 17.62 -11.99 -5.66
CA GLU A 447 19.06 -12.06 -5.45
C GLU A 447 19.51 -10.73 -4.82
N VAL A 448 20.17 -10.83 -3.68
CA VAL A 448 20.74 -9.70 -2.95
C VAL A 448 22.26 -9.76 -3.08
N HIS A 449 22.84 -8.68 -3.58
CA HIS A 449 24.28 -8.55 -3.74
C HIS A 449 24.86 -7.77 -2.57
N GLU A 450 25.84 -8.36 -1.87
CA GLU A 450 26.55 -7.72 -0.78
C GLU A 450 27.50 -6.64 -1.35
N VAL A 451 27.16 -5.37 -1.11
CA VAL A 451 28.01 -4.22 -1.50
C VAL A 451 28.90 -3.84 -0.31
N PRO A 452 30.25 -3.83 -0.46
CA PRO A 452 31.16 -3.40 0.58
C PRO A 452 30.87 -1.98 1.06
N VAL A 453 31.04 -1.73 2.36
CA VAL A 453 31.10 -0.37 2.90
C VAL A 453 32.24 0.38 2.18
N GLY A 454 31.91 1.41 1.41
CA GLY A 454 32.87 2.17 0.58
C GLY A 454 32.71 2.01 -0.94
N GLY A 455 31.71 1.28 -1.44
CA GLY A 455 31.36 1.31 -2.87
C GLY A 455 32.20 0.41 -3.78
N GLY A 456 32.72 -0.70 -3.26
CA GLY A 456 33.43 -1.71 -4.04
C GLY A 456 32.49 -2.63 -4.86
N PRO A 457 33.06 -3.49 -5.73
CA PRO A 457 32.27 -4.49 -6.44
C PRO A 457 31.58 -5.47 -5.47
N PRO A 458 30.43 -6.05 -5.84
CA PRO A 458 29.74 -7.02 -5.00
C PRO A 458 30.64 -8.18 -4.60
N ARG A 459 30.70 -8.52 -3.31
CA ARG A 459 31.57 -9.60 -2.81
C ARG A 459 30.89 -10.96 -2.83
N LYS A 460 29.57 -11.01 -2.67
CA LYS A 460 28.78 -12.23 -2.59
C LYS A 460 27.35 -11.94 -3.00
N SER A 461 26.71 -12.85 -3.74
CA SER A 461 25.26 -12.84 -3.91
C SER A 461 24.60 -13.91 -3.05
N ARG A 462 23.40 -13.62 -2.56
CA ARG A 462 22.52 -14.56 -1.85
C ARG A 462 21.13 -14.50 -2.46
N SER A 463 20.53 -15.66 -2.70
CA SER A 463 19.15 -15.75 -3.19
C SER A 463 18.21 -16.07 -2.04
N PHE A 464 17.11 -15.32 -1.97
CA PHE A 464 16.04 -15.52 -1.00
C PHE A 464 14.77 -15.93 -1.73
N GLN A 465 13.94 -16.73 -1.07
CA GLN A 465 12.63 -17.13 -1.56
C GLN A 465 11.53 -16.71 -0.61
N ALA A 466 10.48 -16.11 -1.16
CA ALA A 466 9.23 -15.86 -0.46
C ALA A 466 8.45 -17.16 -0.29
N LYS A 467 7.56 -17.21 0.72
CA LYS A 467 6.61 -18.32 0.87
C LYS A 467 5.57 -18.28 -0.26
N THR A 468 4.91 -19.41 -0.48
CA THR A 468 3.87 -19.58 -1.51
C THR A 468 2.48 -19.14 -1.05
N ALA A 469 2.35 -18.66 0.19
CA ALA A 469 1.12 -18.15 0.77
C ALA A 469 1.44 -16.94 1.66
N GLY A 470 0.55 -15.96 1.63
CA GLY A 470 0.65 -14.73 2.40
C GLY A 470 -0.44 -13.75 2.01
N THR A 471 -0.34 -12.52 2.51
CA THR A 471 -1.36 -11.49 2.30
C THR A 471 -0.76 -10.20 1.79
N VAL A 472 -1.30 -9.73 0.68
CA VAL A 472 -0.98 -8.42 0.13
C VAL A 472 -1.96 -7.39 0.65
N PHE A 473 -1.43 -6.22 1.00
CA PHE A 473 -2.18 -5.06 1.47
C PHE A 473 -1.32 -3.81 1.30
N ILE A 474 -1.96 -2.64 1.23
CA ILE A 474 -1.30 -1.39 1.58
C ILE A 474 -1.56 -1.17 3.07
N HIS A 475 -0.51 -0.83 3.84
CA HIS A 475 -0.67 -0.60 5.27
C HIS A 475 -1.69 0.51 5.47
N GLY A 476 -2.68 0.21 6.33
CA GLY A 476 -4.08 0.61 6.19
C GLY A 476 -4.31 2.03 5.68
N LEU A 477 -5.39 2.22 4.91
CA LEU A 477 -5.83 3.56 4.54
C LEU A 477 -6.31 4.24 5.81
N PHE A 478 -5.49 5.11 6.39
CA PHE A 478 -5.84 5.85 7.60
C PHE A 478 -6.66 7.06 7.23
N PHE A 479 -7.79 7.25 7.90
CA PHE A 479 -8.69 8.36 7.66
C PHE A 479 -8.97 9.10 8.97
N PRO A 480 -8.04 9.95 9.44
CA PRO A 480 -8.37 11.02 10.36
C PRO A 480 -9.34 11.99 9.69
N HIS A 481 -10.40 12.37 10.40
CA HIS A 481 -11.36 13.36 9.91
C HIS A 481 -11.73 14.44 10.93
N ASP A 482 -11.08 14.44 12.10
CA ASP A 482 -11.16 15.54 13.07
C ASP A 482 -10.52 16.84 12.54
N ALA A 483 -10.88 17.94 13.22
CA ALA A 483 -10.16 19.19 13.11
C ALA A 483 -8.70 19.07 13.59
N ASP A 484 -7.84 19.91 13.03
CA ASP A 484 -6.52 20.15 13.61
C ASP A 484 -6.71 20.83 14.99
N PRO A 485 -6.22 20.26 16.10
CA PRO A 485 -6.43 20.83 17.42
C PRO A 485 -5.80 22.23 17.55
N GLU A 486 -6.64 23.24 17.81
CA GLU A 486 -6.17 24.60 18.09
C GLU A 486 -5.15 24.61 19.24
N GLY A 487 -3.99 25.24 19.02
CA GLY A 487 -2.97 25.39 20.05
C GLY A 487 -1.98 24.22 20.17
N PHE A 488 -1.97 23.25 19.25
CA PHE A 488 -0.84 22.33 19.09
C PHE A 488 0.39 23.14 18.61
N THR A 489 1.22 23.60 19.56
CA THR A 489 2.43 24.42 19.29
C THR A 489 3.53 23.66 18.57
N LEU A 490 3.41 22.33 18.48
CA LEU A 490 4.10 21.54 17.47
C LEU A 490 3.19 21.54 16.25
N SER A 491 3.38 22.46 15.31
CA SER A 491 2.70 22.37 14.01
C SER A 491 3.06 21.01 13.40
N LEU A 492 2.21 20.00 13.60
CA LEU A 492 2.40 18.62 13.13
C LEU A 492 2.09 18.56 11.64
N GLY A 493 2.81 19.39 10.90
CA GLY A 493 2.85 19.38 9.47
C GLY A 493 3.01 20.79 8.95
N THR A 494 3.75 20.83 7.88
CA THR A 494 4.44 22.04 7.50
C THR A 494 3.74 22.74 6.38
N THR A 495 3.18 23.89 6.73
CA THR A 495 2.68 24.89 5.77
C THR A 495 3.79 25.84 5.32
N GLY A 496 5.00 25.70 5.89
CA GLY A 496 6.18 26.50 5.60
C GLY A 496 6.65 26.39 4.15
N PRO A 497 7.07 27.51 3.51
CA PRO A 497 7.57 27.53 2.13
C PRO A 497 8.74 26.55 1.86
N GLU A 498 9.56 26.27 2.87
CA GLU A 498 10.69 25.35 2.84
C GLU A 498 10.30 23.86 2.70
N HIS A 499 9.00 23.56 2.85
CA HIS A 499 8.43 22.22 2.69
C HIS A 499 7.55 22.10 1.44
N ARG A 500 7.53 23.16 0.62
CA ARG A 500 6.97 23.10 -0.73
C ARG A 500 7.95 22.33 -1.62
N PRO A 501 7.45 21.49 -2.55
CA PRO A 501 8.29 20.65 -3.42
C PRO A 501 9.25 21.48 -4.26
N THR A 502 10.13 20.80 -5.04
CA THR A 502 10.79 21.40 -6.22
C THR A 502 9.81 22.32 -6.94
N SER A 503 10.26 23.50 -7.37
CA SER A 503 9.37 24.49 -7.97
C SER A 503 8.48 23.82 -9.02
N GLU A 504 7.18 24.13 -9.01
CA GLU A 504 6.22 23.56 -9.96
C GLU A 504 6.74 23.66 -11.41
N ALA A 505 7.43 24.75 -11.73
CA ALA A 505 8.13 24.94 -13.00
C ALA A 505 9.14 23.82 -13.32
N THR A 506 9.89 23.33 -12.34
CA THR A 506 10.84 22.21 -12.48
C THR A 506 10.13 20.87 -12.71
N ILE A 507 9.02 20.62 -12.01
CA ILE A 507 8.22 19.40 -12.24
C ILE A 507 7.66 19.43 -13.67
N ARG A 508 7.13 20.59 -14.06
CA ARG A 508 6.57 20.83 -15.40
C ARG A 508 7.61 20.80 -16.51
N SER A 509 8.87 21.13 -16.25
CA SER A 509 9.90 21.09 -17.30
C SER A 509 10.23 19.67 -17.76
N ASN A 510 9.96 18.66 -16.92
CA ASN A 510 10.32 17.28 -17.22
C ASN A 510 9.13 16.42 -17.71
N GLN A 511 7.88 16.92 -17.71
CA GLN A 511 6.61 16.28 -18.18
C GLN A 511 6.59 14.75 -18.31
N GLU A 512 7.09 14.04 -17.30
CA GLU A 512 7.22 12.59 -17.31
C GLU A 512 6.13 11.95 -16.46
N TRP A 513 5.58 10.85 -16.97
CA TRP A 513 4.65 10.03 -16.21
C TRP A 513 5.36 9.25 -15.10
N TYR A 514 6.55 8.69 -15.36
CA TYR A 514 7.25 7.89 -14.35
C TYR A 514 8.22 8.75 -13.55
N ARG A 515 7.94 8.96 -12.26
CA ARG A 515 8.75 9.86 -11.42
C ARG A 515 9.37 9.15 -10.23
N PRO A 516 10.70 8.99 -10.17
CA PRO A 516 11.37 8.70 -8.91
C PRO A 516 11.32 9.95 -8.01
N PRO A 517 11.41 9.81 -6.68
CA PRO A 517 11.55 10.95 -5.78
C PRO A 517 12.82 11.75 -6.09
N PHE A 518 12.68 13.08 -6.22
CA PHE A 518 13.80 14.00 -6.46
C PHE A 518 14.56 14.27 -5.16
N THR A 519 15.90 14.24 -5.17
CA THR A 519 16.65 14.69 -3.99
C THR A 519 16.49 16.20 -3.87
N LEU A 520 15.93 16.68 -2.76
CA LEU A 520 16.00 18.10 -2.40
C LEU A 520 17.50 18.45 -2.36
N ARG A 521 17.93 19.37 -3.22
CA ARG A 521 19.33 19.80 -3.30
C ARG A 521 19.65 20.87 -2.27
#